data_AF-A0A0D0PS43-F1
#
_entry.id   AF-A0A0D0PS43-F1
#
_cell.length_a   1.000
_cell.length_b   1.000
_cell.length_c   1.000
_cell.angle_alpha   90.00
_cell.angle_beta   90.00
_cell.angle_gamma   90.00
#
_symmetry.space_group_name_H-M   'P 1'
#
loop_
_entity.id
_entity.type
_entity.pdbx_description
1 polymer ?
#
loop_
_entity_poly.entity_id
_entity_poly.type
_entity_poly.pdbx_seq_one_letter_code
_entity_poly.pdbx_strand_id
1 'polypeptide(L)'
;MDDEDLHLLPRTRAADLLEWAAEEGLEAVPEPAVRTVLTLLELGGARMHDGFPELTSPVLEHLLYEQLHLYVQPDGDARAYPAAVRLLIEWQRAARRLNAKRLAKLREETDWQGEVLVDSLLLRSDLLTWPRLYTLLLRADGVPVEDLDRVRGWLEEFRALDVEDRFAAYGQVPGVEPDGGWGPERALLVGVSTDGARRLLEQGLMRRSYRNLAELTARGLPMPDELAGEFEEFEEAVAQAAIDLCGEWTVPGLARLLLEEFPELAPEVY
;
A
#
# COMPACT_ATOMS: atom_id res chain seq x y z
N MET A 1 20.17 -8.38 -12.25
CA MET A 1 19.56 -8.98 -11.06
C MET A 1 20.69 -9.02 -10.08
N ASP A 2 20.73 -7.99 -9.25
CA ASP A 2 21.72 -7.84 -8.20
C ASP A 2 21.28 -8.69 -7.00
N ASP A 3 22.19 -9.00 -6.07
CA ASP A 3 21.88 -9.69 -4.80
C ASP A 3 20.74 -9.01 -4.02
N GLU A 4 20.45 -7.75 -4.35
CA GLU A 4 19.35 -6.94 -3.80
C GLU A 4 17.94 -7.41 -4.19
N ASP A 5 17.78 -8.18 -5.27
CA ASP A 5 16.47 -8.71 -5.69
C ASP A 5 15.95 -9.81 -4.73
N LEU A 6 16.78 -10.26 -3.78
CA LEU A 6 16.53 -11.42 -2.95
C LEU A 6 15.95 -11.12 -1.56
N HIS A 7 15.82 -9.84 -1.19
CA HIS A 7 15.21 -9.43 0.08
C HIS A 7 13.71 -9.72 0.12
N LEU A 8 13.11 -9.88 1.30
CA LEU A 8 11.68 -10.12 1.46
C LEU A 8 10.81 -8.99 0.86
N LEU A 9 11.15 -7.75 1.17
CA LEU A 9 10.45 -6.55 0.70
C LEU A 9 10.86 -6.16 -0.74
N PRO A 10 9.92 -5.70 -1.59
CA PRO A 10 10.25 -5.15 -2.89
C PRO A 10 11.18 -3.94 -2.80
N ARG A 11 12.31 -3.98 -3.51
CA ARG A 11 13.16 -2.81 -3.76
C ARG A 11 12.83 -2.23 -5.12
N THR A 12 12.03 -1.18 -5.13
CA THR A 12 11.55 -0.58 -6.37
C THR A 12 12.63 0.24 -7.05
N ARG A 13 12.73 0.16 -8.38
CA ARG A 13 13.56 1.07 -9.21
C ARG A 13 12.89 2.44 -9.43
N ALA A 14 12.31 3.01 -8.37
CA ALA A 14 11.56 4.27 -8.44
C ALA A 14 12.45 5.44 -8.86
N ALA A 15 13.68 5.52 -8.32
CA ALA A 15 14.67 6.53 -8.69
C ALA A 15 15.00 6.48 -10.19
N ASP A 16 15.30 5.28 -10.72
CA ASP A 16 15.63 5.09 -12.14
C ASP A 16 14.46 5.51 -13.06
N LEU A 17 13.21 5.21 -12.67
CA LEU A 17 12.03 5.62 -13.44
C LEU A 17 11.84 7.14 -13.43
N LEU A 18 12.10 7.79 -12.29
CA LEU A 18 11.99 9.24 -12.15
C LEU A 18 13.11 9.98 -12.87
N GLU A 19 14.34 9.45 -12.82
CA GLU A 19 15.48 9.98 -13.58
C GLU A 19 15.18 9.91 -15.09
N TRP A 20 14.75 8.74 -15.58
CA TRP A 20 14.31 8.58 -16.97
C TRP A 20 13.18 9.56 -17.35
N ALA A 21 12.16 9.70 -16.49
CA ALA A 21 11.05 10.62 -16.75
C ALA A 21 11.50 12.08 -16.85
N ALA A 22 12.46 12.49 -16.00
CA ALA A 22 13.06 13.82 -16.05
C ALA A 22 13.87 14.05 -17.34
N GLU A 23 14.63 13.05 -17.80
CA GLU A 23 15.37 13.10 -19.07
C GLU A 23 14.44 13.24 -20.29
N GLU A 24 13.28 12.58 -20.26
CA GLU A 24 12.24 12.68 -21.29
C GLU A 24 11.39 13.96 -21.18
N GLY A 25 11.62 14.77 -20.14
CA GLY A 25 10.89 16.03 -19.90
C GLY A 25 9.41 15.82 -19.53
N LEU A 26 9.10 14.69 -18.88
CA LEU A 26 7.76 14.40 -18.38
C LEU A 26 7.46 15.20 -17.10
N GLU A 27 6.17 15.28 -16.75
CA GLU A 27 5.73 15.92 -15.52
C GLU A 27 6.28 15.19 -14.28
N ALA A 28 6.73 15.96 -13.30
CA ALA A 28 7.31 15.41 -12.08
C ALA A 28 6.23 14.73 -11.22
N VAL A 29 6.51 13.52 -10.76
CA VAL A 29 5.65 12.76 -9.85
C VAL A 29 6.39 12.55 -8.53
N PRO A 30 5.73 12.69 -7.36
CA PRO A 30 6.35 12.42 -6.07
C PRO A 30 6.90 10.99 -5.99
N GLU A 31 8.16 10.85 -5.58
CA GLU A 31 8.81 9.55 -5.42
C GLU A 31 8.03 8.57 -4.51
N PRO A 32 7.45 8.99 -3.37
CA PRO A 32 6.66 8.08 -2.55
C PRO A 32 5.50 7.44 -3.31
N ALA A 33 4.84 8.16 -4.22
CA ALA A 33 3.75 7.61 -5.03
C ALA A 33 4.27 6.58 -6.04
N VAL A 34 5.41 6.85 -6.69
CA VAL A 34 6.04 5.91 -7.62
C VAL A 34 6.47 4.63 -6.92
N ARG A 35 7.15 4.75 -5.77
CA ARG A 35 7.54 3.61 -4.95
C ARG A 35 6.33 2.79 -4.50
N THR A 36 5.27 3.44 -4.00
CA THR A 36 4.02 2.78 -3.60
C THR A 36 3.42 1.95 -4.75
N VAL A 37 3.26 2.56 -5.93
CA VAL A 37 2.69 1.89 -7.11
C VAL A 37 3.55 0.70 -7.54
N LEU A 38 4.87 0.87 -7.61
CA LEU A 38 5.77 -0.20 -8.01
C LEU A 38 5.76 -1.37 -7.00
N THR A 39 5.78 -1.07 -5.70
CA THR A 39 5.71 -2.09 -4.64
C THR A 39 4.40 -2.87 -4.72
N LEU A 40 3.26 -2.18 -4.81
CA LEU A 40 1.95 -2.84 -4.84
C LEU A 40 1.74 -3.67 -6.12
N LEU A 41 2.23 -3.21 -7.28
CA LEU A 41 2.19 -3.99 -8.52
C LEU A 41 3.02 -5.27 -8.41
N GLU A 42 4.21 -5.21 -7.82
CA GLU A 42 5.07 -6.38 -7.64
C GLU A 42 4.43 -7.40 -6.69
N LEU A 43 3.93 -6.94 -5.54
CA LEU A 43 3.22 -7.78 -4.56
C LEU A 43 1.89 -8.33 -5.12
N GLY A 44 1.21 -7.55 -5.97
CA GLY A 44 0.04 -7.97 -6.73
C GLY A 44 0.34 -9.04 -7.79
N GLY A 45 1.62 -9.40 -7.98
CA GLY A 45 2.03 -10.47 -8.87
C GLY A 45 2.21 -10.04 -10.32
N ALA A 46 2.36 -8.74 -10.60
CA ALA A 46 2.72 -8.28 -11.93
C ALA A 46 4.02 -8.96 -12.40
N ARG A 47 4.08 -9.26 -13.70
CA ARG A 47 5.27 -9.86 -14.30
C ARG A 47 6.37 -8.81 -14.37
N MET A 48 7.57 -9.18 -13.96
CA MET A 48 8.71 -8.27 -13.96
C MET A 48 9.46 -8.36 -15.30
N HIS A 49 9.78 -7.20 -15.87
CA HIS A 49 10.52 -7.05 -17.10
C HIS A 49 11.50 -5.89 -16.97
N ASP A 50 12.80 -6.19 -17.12
CA ASP A 50 13.89 -5.22 -16.98
C ASP A 50 13.89 -4.49 -15.61
N GLY A 51 13.37 -5.15 -14.58
CA GLY A 51 13.25 -4.61 -13.21
C GLY A 51 11.98 -3.80 -12.95
N PHE A 52 11.03 -3.76 -13.89
CA PHE A 52 9.75 -3.06 -13.74
C PHE A 52 8.54 -3.99 -13.93
N PRO A 53 7.43 -3.75 -13.21
CA PRO A 53 6.20 -4.52 -13.42
C PRO A 53 5.56 -4.18 -14.77
N GLU A 54 5.13 -5.21 -15.50
CA GLU A 54 4.40 -5.10 -16.77
C GLU A 54 2.94 -4.74 -16.53
N LEU A 55 2.44 -3.71 -17.23
CA LEU A 55 1.08 -3.23 -17.07
C LEU A 55 0.16 -3.85 -18.13
N THR A 56 -0.98 -4.33 -17.66
CA THR A 56 -2.10 -4.81 -18.47
C THR A 56 -3.40 -4.30 -17.85
N SER A 57 -4.50 -4.28 -18.60
CA SER A 57 -5.78 -3.80 -18.07
C SER A 57 -6.21 -4.49 -16.77
N PRO A 58 -6.09 -5.83 -16.62
CA PRO A 58 -6.43 -6.49 -15.35
C PRO A 58 -5.49 -6.12 -14.20
N VAL A 59 -4.19 -5.93 -14.47
CA VAL A 59 -3.21 -5.50 -13.45
C VAL A 59 -3.50 -4.06 -13.00
N LEU A 60 -3.89 -3.20 -13.94
CA LEU A 60 -4.27 -1.82 -13.68
C LEU A 60 -5.54 -1.73 -12.83
N GLU A 61 -6.57 -2.50 -13.20
CA GLU A 61 -7.83 -2.61 -12.45
C GLU A 61 -7.58 -3.11 -11.02
N HIS A 62 -6.80 -4.18 -10.87
CA HIS A 62 -6.43 -4.68 -9.55
C HIS A 62 -5.73 -3.60 -8.71
N LEU A 63 -4.75 -2.88 -9.27
CA LEU A 63 -4.04 -1.83 -8.56
C LEU A 63 -4.95 -0.67 -8.15
N LEU A 64 -5.58 -0.01 -9.12
CA LEU A 64 -6.26 1.27 -8.91
C LEU A 64 -7.64 1.10 -8.27
N TYR A 65 -8.35 0.04 -8.60
CA TYR A 65 -9.71 -0.18 -8.12
C TYR A 65 -9.76 -1.07 -6.87
N GLU A 66 -8.93 -2.09 -6.78
CA GLU A 66 -9.04 -3.10 -5.71
C GLU A 66 -8.00 -2.93 -4.59
N GLN A 67 -6.81 -2.44 -4.90
CA GLN A 67 -5.66 -2.57 -4.00
C GLN A 67 -5.27 -1.25 -3.31
N LEU A 68 -5.10 -0.14 -4.05
CA LEU A 68 -4.52 1.10 -3.49
C LEU A 68 -5.30 1.62 -2.28
N HIS A 69 -6.63 1.66 -2.38
CA HIS A 69 -7.48 2.22 -1.32
C HIS A 69 -7.42 1.42 -0.01
N LEU A 70 -6.89 0.19 0.00
CA LEU A 70 -6.72 -0.57 1.23
C LEU A 70 -5.57 -0.03 2.09
N TYR A 71 -4.54 0.54 1.46
CA TYR A 71 -3.26 0.83 2.11
C TYR A 71 -2.88 2.29 2.15
N VAL A 72 -3.32 3.12 1.18
CA VAL A 72 -2.81 4.48 1.07
C VAL A 72 -3.71 5.50 1.77
N GLN A 73 -3.09 6.43 2.49
CA GLN A 73 -3.75 7.65 2.94
C GLN A 73 -2.90 8.87 2.58
N PRO A 74 -3.07 9.43 1.36
CA PRO A 74 -2.19 10.46 0.83
C PRO A 74 -2.08 11.68 1.76
N ASP A 75 -0.85 12.19 1.92
CA ASP A 75 -0.51 13.42 2.66
C ASP A 75 -0.50 14.66 1.73
N GLY A 76 -1.05 14.52 0.53
CA GLY A 76 -1.02 15.51 -0.53
C GLY A 76 -1.97 15.14 -1.68
N ASP A 77 -1.61 15.47 -2.91
CA ASP A 77 -2.46 15.17 -4.06
C ASP A 77 -2.51 13.67 -4.36
N ALA A 78 -3.68 13.06 -4.14
CA ALA A 78 -3.94 11.66 -4.45
C ALA A 78 -3.80 11.32 -5.94
N ARG A 79 -3.84 12.32 -6.84
CA ARG A 79 -3.59 12.12 -8.28
C ARG A 79 -2.15 11.72 -8.59
N ALA A 80 -1.25 11.80 -7.62
CA ALA A 80 0.12 11.29 -7.75
C ALA A 80 0.18 9.78 -8.04
N TYR A 81 -0.77 8.97 -7.54
CA TYR A 81 -0.78 7.52 -7.80
C TYR A 81 -1.12 7.17 -9.26
N PRO A 82 -2.22 7.63 -9.86
CA PRO A 82 -2.45 7.42 -11.28
C PRO A 82 -1.39 8.10 -12.17
N ALA A 83 -0.80 9.22 -11.73
CA ALA A 83 0.34 9.82 -12.45
C ALA A 83 1.58 8.91 -12.46
N ALA A 84 1.91 8.24 -11.35
CA ALA A 84 2.96 7.24 -11.28
C ALA A 84 2.70 6.05 -12.22
N VAL A 85 1.45 5.59 -12.31
CA VAL A 85 1.06 4.56 -13.28
C VAL A 85 1.28 5.05 -14.71
N ARG A 86 0.90 6.29 -15.04
CA ARG A 86 1.14 6.88 -16.36
C ARG A 86 2.63 6.90 -16.70
N LEU A 87 3.51 7.27 -15.76
CA LEU A 87 4.97 7.23 -15.99
C LEU A 87 5.44 5.82 -16.38
N LEU A 88 4.96 4.78 -15.69
CA LEU A 88 5.31 3.40 -16.02
C LEU A 88 4.78 2.97 -17.40
N ILE A 89 3.58 3.43 -17.80
CA ILE A 89 3.04 3.21 -19.15
C ILE A 89 3.93 3.85 -20.21
N GLU A 90 4.37 5.09 -20.00
CA GLU A 90 5.27 5.78 -20.92
C GLU A 90 6.62 5.07 -21.04
N TRP A 91 7.18 4.64 -19.90
CA TRP A 91 8.42 3.89 -19.88
C TRP A 91 8.30 2.58 -20.67
N GLN A 92 7.22 1.81 -20.47
CA GLN A 92 6.99 0.58 -21.23
C GLN A 92 6.81 0.84 -22.74
N ARG A 93 6.27 1.99 -23.13
CA ARG A 93 6.22 2.40 -24.53
C ARG A 93 7.61 2.70 -25.07
N ALA A 94 8.43 3.46 -24.35
CA ALA A 94 9.81 3.79 -24.74
C ALA A 94 10.68 2.52 -24.86
N ALA A 95 10.52 1.59 -23.92
CA ALA A 95 11.13 0.26 -23.93
C ALA A 95 10.55 -0.69 -25.01
N ARG A 96 9.66 -0.20 -25.89
CA ARG A 96 9.02 -0.94 -26.99
C ARG A 96 8.21 -2.17 -26.54
N ARG A 97 7.75 -2.19 -25.29
CA ARG A 97 6.86 -3.23 -24.73
C ARG A 97 5.39 -3.01 -25.09
N LEU A 98 4.99 -1.75 -25.29
CA LEU A 98 3.62 -1.39 -25.66
C LEU A 98 3.51 -0.94 -27.12
N ASN A 99 2.49 -1.45 -27.81
CA ASN A 99 2.05 -0.90 -29.09
C ASN A 99 1.12 0.31 -28.89
N ALA A 100 0.91 1.11 -29.94
CA ALA A 100 0.11 2.33 -29.86
C ALA A 100 -1.34 2.10 -29.38
N LYS A 101 -1.96 0.98 -29.79
CA LYS A 101 -3.33 0.64 -29.38
C LYS A 101 -3.40 0.33 -27.88
N ARG A 102 -2.45 -0.46 -27.36
CA ARG A 102 -2.39 -0.81 -25.93
C ARG A 102 -2.03 0.40 -25.07
N LEU A 103 -1.11 1.25 -25.54
CA LEU A 103 -0.77 2.52 -24.90
C LEU A 103 -2.02 3.40 -24.70
N ALA A 104 -2.76 3.65 -25.78
CA ALA A 104 -3.96 4.49 -25.72
C ALA A 104 -5.00 3.91 -24.74
N LYS A 105 -5.21 2.59 -24.79
CA LYS A 105 -6.14 1.89 -23.88
C LYS A 105 -5.73 2.03 -22.41
N LEU A 106 -4.47 1.76 -22.08
CA LEU A 106 -3.99 1.82 -20.70
C LEU A 106 -4.03 3.25 -20.15
N ARG A 107 -3.76 4.27 -20.97
CA ARG A 107 -3.92 5.67 -20.57
C ARG A 107 -5.38 5.97 -20.23
N GLU A 108 -6.32 5.65 -21.12
CA GLU A 108 -7.75 5.87 -20.90
C GLU A 108 -8.26 5.16 -19.64
N GLU A 109 -7.84 3.91 -19.42
CA GLU A 109 -8.19 3.15 -18.21
C GLU A 109 -7.56 3.77 -16.96
N THR A 110 -6.32 4.25 -17.02
CA THR A 110 -5.65 4.91 -15.88
C THR A 110 -6.35 6.21 -15.49
N ASP A 111 -6.87 6.94 -16.47
CA ASP A 111 -7.55 8.21 -16.26
C ASP A 111 -8.87 7.98 -15.54
N TRP A 112 -9.71 7.11 -16.09
CA TRP A 112 -11.01 6.78 -15.51
C TRP A 112 -10.86 6.12 -14.13
N GLN A 113 -9.98 5.14 -13.97
CA GLN A 113 -9.78 4.47 -12.68
C GLN A 113 -9.10 5.39 -11.65
N GLY A 114 -8.21 6.27 -12.11
CA GLY A 114 -7.57 7.27 -11.27
C GLY A 114 -8.57 8.26 -10.70
N GLU A 115 -9.52 8.73 -11.51
CA GLU A 115 -10.65 9.55 -11.05
C GLU A 115 -11.50 8.79 -10.02
N VAL A 116 -11.86 7.53 -10.29
CA VAL A 116 -12.63 6.70 -9.36
C VAL A 116 -11.89 6.49 -8.02
N LEU A 117 -10.58 6.28 -8.05
CA LEU A 117 -9.77 6.15 -6.84
C LEU A 117 -9.83 7.43 -5.98
N VAL A 118 -9.58 8.59 -6.60
CA VAL A 118 -9.45 9.87 -5.90
C VAL A 118 -10.80 10.41 -5.43
N ASP A 119 -11.80 10.38 -6.32
CA ASP A 119 -13.09 11.03 -6.09
C ASP A 119 -14.10 10.09 -5.42
N SER A 120 -13.76 8.81 -5.22
CA SER A 120 -14.66 7.85 -4.56
C SER A 120 -13.95 6.90 -3.60
N LEU A 121 -13.09 6.00 -4.08
CA LEU A 121 -12.62 4.86 -3.26
C LEU A 121 -11.87 5.31 -1.99
N LEU A 122 -11.06 6.37 -2.07
CA LEU A 122 -10.33 6.89 -0.91
C LEU A 122 -11.23 7.59 0.11
N LEU A 123 -12.38 8.11 -0.31
CA LEU A 123 -13.32 8.86 0.53
C LEU A 123 -14.36 7.95 1.20
N ARG A 124 -14.55 6.75 0.66
CA ARG A 124 -15.55 5.80 1.13
C ARG A 124 -15.24 5.26 2.52
N SER A 125 -16.16 5.53 3.43
CA SER A 125 -16.05 5.14 4.84
C SER A 125 -16.24 3.63 5.06
N ASP A 126 -16.81 2.89 4.11
CA ASP A 126 -16.95 1.44 4.15
C ASP A 126 -15.73 0.70 3.57
N LEU A 127 -14.80 1.42 2.94
CA LEU A 127 -13.54 0.90 2.41
C LEU A 127 -12.32 1.28 3.26
N LEU A 128 -12.54 1.78 4.48
CA LEU A 128 -11.48 2.14 5.41
C LEU A 128 -10.85 0.90 6.05
N THR A 129 -9.55 0.99 6.29
CA THR A 129 -8.79 0.14 7.20
C THR A 129 -8.40 0.93 8.45
N TRP A 130 -8.07 0.25 9.54
CA TRP A 130 -7.69 0.92 10.79
C TRP A 130 -6.51 1.89 10.61
N PRO A 131 -5.39 1.52 9.94
CA PRO A 131 -4.29 2.46 9.72
C PRO A 131 -4.72 3.72 8.97
N ARG A 132 -5.59 3.60 7.95
CA ARG A 132 -6.12 4.75 7.19
C ARG A 132 -6.99 5.67 8.06
N LEU A 133 -7.90 5.09 8.85
CA LEU A 133 -8.76 5.85 9.76
C LEU A 133 -7.94 6.60 10.82
N TYR A 134 -7.02 5.90 11.49
CA TYR A 134 -6.19 6.50 12.54
C TYR A 134 -5.25 7.56 11.99
N THR A 135 -4.73 7.38 10.77
CA THR A 135 -3.94 8.43 10.10
C THR A 135 -4.73 9.71 9.89
N LEU A 136 -6.00 9.59 9.49
CA LEU A 136 -6.87 10.76 9.33
C LEU A 136 -7.17 11.44 10.68
N LEU A 137 -7.41 10.67 11.74
CA LEU A 137 -7.61 11.21 13.10
C LEU A 137 -6.36 11.93 13.61
N LEU A 138 -5.19 11.29 13.54
CA LEU A 138 -3.91 11.87 13.94
C LEU A 138 -3.64 13.20 13.20
N ARG A 139 -3.88 13.24 11.89
CA ARG A 139 -3.72 14.45 11.08
C ARG A 139 -4.76 15.52 11.41
N ALA A 140 -6.01 15.14 11.67
CA ALA A 140 -7.06 16.08 12.07
C ALA A 140 -6.74 16.76 13.40
N ASP A 141 -6.10 16.03 14.32
CA ASP A 141 -5.67 16.54 15.63
C ASP A 141 -4.27 17.21 15.59
N GLY A 142 -3.63 17.26 14.42
CA GLY A 142 -2.33 17.90 14.22
C GLY A 142 -1.17 17.19 14.91
N VAL A 143 -1.28 15.86 15.11
CA VAL A 143 -0.21 15.04 15.68
C VAL A 143 0.95 14.93 14.69
N PRO A 144 2.21 15.20 15.10
CA PRO A 144 3.40 14.95 14.28
C PRO A 144 3.55 13.45 14.02
N VAL A 145 3.14 12.98 12.83
CA VAL A 145 3.04 11.55 12.50
C VAL A 145 4.41 10.90 12.26
N GLU A 146 5.46 11.69 12.06
CA GLU A 146 6.84 11.25 11.97
C GLU A 146 7.48 10.91 13.33
N ASP A 147 6.85 11.33 14.44
CA ASP A 147 7.30 11.06 15.80
C ASP A 147 6.42 9.98 16.45
N LEU A 148 6.90 8.74 16.43
CA LEU A 148 6.13 7.59 16.90
C LEU A 148 5.79 7.68 18.40
N ASP A 149 6.59 8.39 19.21
CA ASP A 149 6.28 8.61 20.62
C ASP A 149 5.09 9.57 20.78
N ARG A 150 4.94 10.55 19.88
CA ARG A 150 3.76 11.43 19.83
C ARG A 150 2.52 10.67 19.39
N VAL A 151 2.65 9.82 18.38
CA VAL A 151 1.56 8.94 17.93
C VAL A 151 1.11 8.02 19.07
N ARG A 152 2.05 7.38 19.78
CA ARG A 152 1.75 6.55 20.95
C ARG A 152 1.05 7.32 22.06
N GLY A 153 1.55 8.51 22.41
CA GLY A 153 0.91 9.36 23.44
C GLY A 153 -0.53 9.75 23.07
N TRP A 154 -0.78 10.08 21.80
CA TRP A 154 -2.13 10.36 21.32
C TRP A 154 -3.03 9.11 21.39
N LEU A 155 -2.52 7.92 21.02
CA LEU A 155 -3.28 6.67 21.13
C LEU A 155 -3.67 6.35 22.58
N GLU A 156 -2.78 6.61 23.55
CA GLU A 156 -3.09 6.46 24.98
C GLU A 156 -4.23 7.38 25.43
N GLU A 157 -4.20 8.64 25.00
CA GLU A 157 -5.27 9.61 25.30
C GLU A 157 -6.59 9.20 24.63
N PHE A 158 -6.54 8.78 23.36
CA PHE A 158 -7.71 8.34 22.60
C PHE A 158 -8.35 7.07 23.18
N ARG A 159 -7.52 6.14 23.67
CA ARG A 159 -7.94 4.94 24.40
C ARG A 159 -8.66 5.25 25.70
N ALA A 160 -8.31 6.36 26.37
CA ALA A 160 -8.95 6.76 27.63
C ALA A 160 -10.37 7.31 27.45
N LEU A 161 -10.76 7.66 26.22
CA LEU A 161 -12.14 8.04 25.90
C LEU A 161 -13.11 6.89 26.17
N ASP A 162 -14.39 7.21 26.36
CA ASP A 162 -15.40 6.16 26.36
C ASP A 162 -15.69 5.67 24.92
N VAL A 163 -16.42 4.56 24.80
CA VAL A 163 -16.71 3.95 23.49
C VAL A 163 -17.56 4.87 22.62
N GLU A 164 -18.47 5.64 23.21
CA GLU A 164 -19.39 6.52 22.49
C GLU A 164 -18.64 7.71 21.88
N ASP A 165 -17.74 8.33 22.65
CA ASP A 165 -16.87 9.42 22.21
C ASP A 165 -15.91 8.96 21.12
N ARG A 166 -15.36 7.74 21.22
CA ARG A 166 -14.53 7.18 20.13
C ARG A 166 -15.32 7.03 18.83
N PHE A 167 -16.53 6.47 18.88
CA PHE A 167 -17.37 6.35 17.68
C PHE A 167 -17.81 7.70 17.14
N ALA A 168 -18.08 8.68 18.01
CA ALA A 168 -18.36 10.05 17.60
C ALA A 168 -17.16 10.66 16.86
N ALA A 169 -15.93 10.45 17.36
CA ALA A 169 -14.70 10.91 16.70
C ALA A 169 -14.53 10.28 15.31
N TYR A 170 -14.74 8.97 15.17
CA TYR A 170 -14.69 8.30 13.87
C TYR A 170 -15.69 8.88 12.86
N GLY A 171 -16.87 9.29 13.33
CA GLY A 171 -17.91 9.90 12.50
C GLY A 171 -17.63 11.32 12.04
N GLN A 172 -16.61 11.97 12.60
CA GLN A 172 -16.23 13.35 12.30
C GLN A 172 -14.92 13.45 11.52
N VAL A 173 -14.34 12.33 11.13
CA VAL A 173 -13.07 12.28 10.40
C VAL A 173 -13.18 13.04 9.07
N PRO A 174 -12.31 14.04 8.82
CA PRO A 174 -12.33 14.80 7.58
C PRO A 174 -11.89 13.94 6.38
N GLY A 175 -12.43 14.26 5.20
CA GLY A 175 -12.06 13.57 3.95
C GLY A 175 -12.69 12.18 3.79
N VAL A 176 -13.70 11.86 4.61
CA VAL A 176 -14.44 10.60 4.56
C VAL A 176 -15.93 10.91 4.40
N GLU A 177 -16.61 10.19 3.51
CA GLU A 177 -18.04 10.36 3.28
C GLU A 177 -18.86 9.80 4.46
N PRO A 178 -19.84 10.57 4.97
CA PRO A 178 -20.69 10.12 6.07
C PRO A 178 -21.64 9.02 5.58
N ASP A 179 -21.64 7.88 6.27
CA ASP A 179 -22.44 6.71 5.87
C ASP A 179 -23.19 6.06 7.05
N GLY A 180 -24.22 6.74 7.57
CA GLY A 180 -25.14 6.12 8.52
C GLY A 180 -24.64 5.95 9.97
N GLY A 181 -23.46 6.48 10.30
CA GLY A 181 -22.92 6.53 11.66
C GLY A 181 -21.89 5.45 11.99
N TRP A 182 -21.26 5.57 13.15
CA TRP A 182 -20.29 4.60 13.67
C TRP A 182 -20.88 3.81 14.84
N GLY A 183 -20.49 2.54 14.91
CA GLY A 183 -20.89 1.62 15.95
C GLY A 183 -20.08 0.32 15.86
N PRO A 184 -20.36 -0.66 16.75
CA PRO A 184 -19.57 -1.89 16.85
C PRO A 184 -19.52 -2.72 15.56
N GLU A 185 -20.62 -2.78 14.81
CA GLU A 185 -20.69 -3.52 13.54
C GLU A 185 -19.77 -2.92 12.48
N ARG A 186 -19.76 -1.58 12.38
CA ARG A 186 -18.88 -0.87 11.45
C ARG A 186 -17.41 -1.00 11.84
N ALA A 187 -17.10 -0.87 13.13
CA ALA A 187 -15.76 -1.09 13.65
C ALA A 187 -15.26 -2.50 13.30
N LEU A 188 -16.11 -3.53 13.45
CA LEU A 188 -15.77 -4.88 13.02
C LEU A 188 -15.50 -4.96 11.51
N LEU A 189 -16.32 -4.34 10.67
CA LEU A 189 -16.11 -4.37 9.22
C LEU A 189 -14.77 -3.75 8.82
N VAL A 190 -14.37 -2.64 9.45
CA VAL A 190 -13.05 -2.03 9.28
C VAL A 190 -11.94 -2.99 9.73
N GLY A 191 -12.15 -3.69 10.85
CA GLY A 191 -11.26 -4.74 11.33
C GLY A 191 -11.05 -5.88 10.34
N VAL A 192 -12.14 -6.43 9.81
CA VAL A 192 -12.10 -7.51 8.80
C VAL A 192 -11.41 -7.06 7.53
N SER A 193 -11.68 -5.82 7.08
CA SER A 193 -10.98 -5.23 5.92
C SER A 193 -9.49 -5.04 6.20
N THR A 194 -9.10 -4.69 7.43
CA THR A 194 -7.69 -4.53 7.83
C THR A 194 -6.94 -5.86 7.84
N ASP A 195 -7.51 -6.91 8.46
CA ASP A 195 -6.95 -8.27 8.42
C ASP A 195 -6.89 -8.81 6.98
N GLY A 196 -7.94 -8.58 6.19
CA GLY A 196 -7.96 -8.95 4.78
C GLY A 196 -6.86 -8.28 3.96
N ALA A 197 -6.66 -6.97 4.13
CA ALA A 197 -5.60 -6.22 3.47
C ALA A 197 -4.21 -6.74 3.90
N ARG A 198 -3.99 -6.98 5.20
CA ARG A 198 -2.73 -7.55 5.69
C ARG A 198 -2.44 -8.93 5.07
N ARG A 199 -3.43 -9.83 5.01
CA ARG A 199 -3.27 -11.15 4.38
C ARG A 199 -2.96 -11.09 2.88
N LEU A 200 -3.46 -10.07 2.16
CA LEU A 200 -3.10 -9.88 0.76
C LEU A 200 -1.62 -9.51 0.60
N LEU A 201 -1.08 -8.67 1.49
CA LEU A 201 0.36 -8.38 1.54
C LEU A 201 1.18 -9.62 1.89
N GLU A 202 0.77 -10.39 2.91
CA GLU A 202 1.42 -11.65 3.29
C GLU A 202 1.51 -12.61 2.09
N GLN A 203 0.38 -12.84 1.40
CA GLN A 203 0.35 -13.68 0.20
C GLN A 203 1.23 -13.15 -0.93
N GLY A 204 1.25 -11.83 -1.14
CA GLY A 204 2.10 -11.18 -2.13
C GLY A 204 3.59 -11.40 -1.83
N LEU A 205 3.99 -11.20 -0.58
CA LEU A 205 5.35 -11.44 -0.10
C LEU A 205 5.75 -12.91 -0.26
N MET A 206 4.91 -13.87 0.15
CA MET A 206 5.19 -15.30 -0.05
C MET A 206 5.40 -15.63 -1.53
N ARG A 207 4.47 -15.21 -2.40
CA ARG A 207 4.54 -15.49 -3.85
C ARG A 207 5.79 -14.91 -4.48
N ARG A 208 6.18 -13.71 -4.04
CA ARG A 208 7.42 -13.06 -4.47
C ARG A 208 8.63 -13.87 -4.05
N SER A 209 8.74 -14.25 -2.77
CA SER A 209 9.85 -15.05 -2.26
C SER A 209 9.98 -16.38 -3.00
N TYR A 210 8.88 -17.09 -3.27
CA TYR A 210 8.91 -18.33 -4.05
C TYR A 210 9.39 -18.13 -5.49
N ARG A 211 9.01 -17.03 -6.14
CA ARG A 211 9.49 -16.69 -7.48
C ARG A 211 11.00 -16.46 -7.48
N ASN A 212 11.49 -15.71 -6.50
CA ASN A 212 12.92 -15.41 -6.36
C ASN A 212 13.73 -16.66 -6.04
N LEU A 213 13.21 -17.56 -5.18
CA LEU A 213 13.84 -18.86 -4.88
C LEU A 213 13.98 -19.75 -6.12
N ALA A 214 12.95 -19.79 -6.98
CA ALA A 214 13.02 -20.54 -8.23
C ALA A 214 14.12 -19.98 -9.17
N GLU A 215 14.25 -18.65 -9.23
CA GLU A 215 15.27 -17.98 -10.04
C GLU A 215 16.68 -18.14 -9.47
N LEU A 216 16.84 -18.06 -8.15
CA LEU A 216 18.09 -18.35 -7.44
C LEU A 216 18.59 -19.77 -7.73
N THR A 217 17.69 -20.74 -7.57
CA THR A 217 17.98 -22.15 -7.82
C THR A 217 18.40 -22.38 -9.27
N ALA A 218 17.73 -21.72 -10.22
CA ALA A 218 18.10 -21.80 -11.64
C ALA A 218 19.49 -21.22 -11.95
N ARG A 219 19.99 -20.30 -11.11
CA ARG A 219 21.28 -19.62 -11.29
C ARG A 219 22.41 -20.16 -10.40
N GLY A 220 22.11 -21.06 -9.46
CA GLY A 220 23.09 -21.61 -8.52
C GLY A 220 23.61 -20.60 -7.50
N LEU A 221 22.83 -19.56 -7.20
CA LEU A 221 23.17 -18.52 -6.22
C LEU A 221 22.75 -18.97 -4.80
N PRO A 222 23.45 -18.51 -3.75
CA PRO A 222 23.11 -18.84 -2.37
C PRO A 222 21.76 -18.25 -1.96
N MET A 223 21.10 -18.92 -1.00
CA MET A 223 19.85 -18.44 -0.42
C MET A 223 20.13 -17.27 0.55
N PRO A 224 19.36 -16.18 0.52
CA PRO A 224 19.47 -15.10 1.50
C PRO A 224 19.17 -15.57 2.91
N ASP A 225 19.81 -14.95 3.90
CA ASP A 225 19.61 -15.28 5.32
C ASP A 225 18.13 -15.15 5.74
N GLU A 226 17.42 -14.15 5.21
CA GLU A 226 15.98 -13.91 5.45
C GLU A 226 15.07 -15.06 4.95
N LEU A 227 15.56 -15.86 4.01
CA LEU A 227 14.87 -17.03 3.45
C LEU A 227 15.49 -18.35 3.92
N ALA A 228 16.67 -18.28 4.55
CA ALA A 228 17.44 -19.41 5.04
C ALA A 228 17.06 -19.69 6.51
N GLY A 229 15.89 -20.30 6.71
CA GLY A 229 15.37 -20.68 8.02
C GLY A 229 14.42 -21.86 7.92
N GLU A 230 13.85 -22.26 9.05
CA GLU A 230 12.72 -23.19 9.03
C GLU A 230 11.48 -22.49 8.44
N PHE A 231 10.56 -23.26 7.87
CA PHE A 231 9.39 -22.71 7.19
C PHE A 231 8.55 -21.80 8.10
N GLU A 232 8.45 -22.15 9.38
CA GLU A 232 7.71 -21.37 10.40
C GLU A 232 8.35 -19.99 10.64
N GLU A 233 9.68 -19.90 10.68
CA GLU A 233 10.41 -18.63 10.85
C GLU A 233 10.20 -17.71 9.63
N PHE A 234 10.15 -18.30 8.43
CA PHE A 234 9.84 -17.55 7.21
C PHE A 234 8.39 -17.02 7.18
N GLU A 235 7.41 -17.84 7.57
CA GLU A 235 6.01 -17.41 7.66
C GLU A 235 5.85 -16.27 8.68
N GLU A 236 6.54 -16.35 9.83
CA GLU A 236 6.55 -15.28 10.82
C GLU A 236 7.18 -13.99 10.27
N ALA A 237 8.33 -14.09 9.60
CA ALA A 237 8.99 -12.93 8.97
C ALA A 237 8.09 -12.27 7.91
N VAL A 238 7.37 -13.05 7.11
CA VAL A 238 6.38 -12.56 6.15
C VAL A 238 5.24 -11.82 6.84
N ALA A 239 4.68 -12.39 7.91
CA ALA A 239 3.61 -11.76 8.67
C ALA A 239 4.05 -10.41 9.26
N GLN A 240 5.26 -10.36 9.84
CA GLN A 240 5.84 -9.14 10.37
C GLN A 240 6.06 -8.07 9.30
N ALA A 241 6.61 -8.45 8.15
CA ALA A 241 6.79 -7.53 7.02
C ALA A 241 5.46 -7.01 6.46
N ALA A 242 4.41 -7.83 6.45
CA ALA A 242 3.08 -7.41 6.01
C ALA A 242 2.45 -6.39 6.97
N ILE A 243 2.66 -6.54 8.29
CA ILE A 243 2.23 -5.55 9.29
C ILE A 243 2.91 -4.21 9.02
N ASP A 244 4.23 -4.22 8.83
CA ASP A 244 5.00 -3.00 8.60
C ASP A 244 4.58 -2.30 7.29
N LEU A 245 4.41 -3.07 6.20
CA LEU A 245 3.93 -2.55 4.91
C LEU A 245 2.51 -1.98 4.99
N CYS A 246 1.63 -2.55 5.81
CA CYS A 246 0.28 -2.04 5.99
C CYS A 246 0.28 -0.61 6.58
N GLY A 247 1.32 -0.26 7.35
CA GLY A 247 1.53 1.09 7.90
C GLY A 247 2.36 2.03 7.02
N GLU A 248 3.24 1.50 6.15
CA GLU A 248 4.23 2.26 5.37
C GLU A 248 3.64 3.45 4.59
N TRP A 249 2.46 3.27 3.99
CA TRP A 249 1.81 4.29 3.15
C TRP A 249 0.76 5.14 3.88
N THR A 250 0.79 5.07 5.21
CA THR A 250 -0.05 5.86 6.12
C THR A 250 0.84 6.60 7.13
N VAL A 251 0.87 6.17 8.39
CA VAL A 251 1.85 6.53 9.40
C VAL A 251 2.74 5.31 9.65
N PRO A 252 4.05 5.35 9.29
CA PRO A 252 4.96 4.24 9.52
C PRO A 252 4.96 3.79 10.99
N GLY A 253 4.84 2.47 11.21
CA GLY A 253 4.75 1.87 12.55
C GLY A 253 3.37 1.89 13.20
N LEU A 254 2.40 2.66 12.69
CA LEU A 254 1.05 2.73 13.27
C LEU A 254 0.31 1.38 13.27
N ALA A 255 0.40 0.62 12.17
CA ALA A 255 -0.24 -0.69 12.06
C ALA A 255 0.24 -1.65 13.17
N ARG A 256 1.55 -1.62 13.47
CA ARG A 256 2.14 -2.41 14.55
C ARG A 256 1.67 -1.95 15.93
N LEU A 257 1.64 -0.63 16.19
CA LEU A 257 1.08 -0.09 17.43
C LEU A 257 -0.36 -0.54 17.66
N LEU A 258 -1.20 -0.43 16.63
CA LEU A 258 -2.61 -0.81 16.70
C LEU A 258 -2.81 -2.31 16.94
N LEU A 259 -1.94 -3.16 16.39
CA LEU A 259 -2.04 -4.61 16.55
C LEU A 259 -1.46 -5.12 17.88
N GLU A 260 -0.29 -4.62 18.27
CA GLU A 260 0.50 -5.18 19.38
C GLU A 260 0.32 -4.42 20.70
N GLU A 261 0.24 -3.08 20.65
CA GLU A 261 0.19 -2.22 21.85
C GLU A 261 -1.25 -1.75 22.18
N PHE A 262 -2.08 -1.52 21.16
CA PHE A 262 -3.44 -0.99 21.30
C PHE A 262 -4.53 -1.81 20.56
N PRO A 263 -4.57 -3.15 20.71
CA PRO A 263 -5.53 -4.00 19.98
C PRO A 263 -7.01 -3.65 20.22
N GLU A 264 -7.33 -3.08 21.38
CA GLU A 264 -8.68 -2.63 21.73
C GLU A 264 -9.16 -1.43 20.91
N LEU A 265 -8.23 -0.65 20.36
CA LEU A 265 -8.52 0.51 19.52
C LEU A 265 -8.83 0.12 18.07
N ALA A 266 -8.31 -1.02 17.63
CA ALA A 266 -8.40 -1.53 16.26
C ALA A 266 -8.74 -3.03 16.23
N PRO A 267 -9.91 -3.44 16.75
CA PRO A 267 -10.27 -4.84 16.79
C PRO A 267 -10.39 -5.41 15.37
N GLU A 268 -9.67 -6.51 15.09
CA GLU A 268 -9.75 -7.27 13.83
C GLU A 268 -10.62 -8.54 13.95
N VAL A 269 -10.81 -9.03 15.17
CA VAL A 269 -11.63 -10.21 15.52
C VAL A 269 -12.37 -9.94 16.83
N TYR A 270 -13.58 -10.51 16.97
CA TYR A 270 -14.33 -10.52 18.24
C TYR A 270 -13.86 -11.64 19.16
#